data_AF-A0AAN6UFU1-F1
#
_entry.id   AF-A0AAN6UFU1-F1
#
_cell.length_a   1.000
_cell.length_b   1.000
_cell.length_c   1.000
_cell.angle_alpha   90.00
_cell.angle_beta   90.00
_cell.angle_gamma   90.00
#
_symmetry.space_group_name_H-M   'P 1'
#
loop_
_entity.id
_entity.type
_entity.pdbx_description
1 polymer ?
#
loop_
_entity_poly.entity_id
_entity_poly.type
_entity_poly.pdbx_seq_one_letter_code
_entity_poly.pdbx_strand_id
1 'polypeptide(L)'
;MAEANGNPSVPELLFLTTLTVLSVHPDTSGITREVHVLGTHATLSAAKAFACSSLLNLGYQPSDFVEYATRLATPAESWTYGDKIMVYAMGRGRHEFLVGIETIPNTESLHAGPNDMLVMPAGGDDLHYVLQDRAHYKQDRNGAYQTTKILGCYARRADALAAAKAVLEEDREEFAQYDERDDGDLNGEWPFGKEVVVHAVAQTGENYTVAVKTGTEARKKHGKMELGTQNTERE
;
A
#
# COMPACT_ATOMS: atom_id res chain seq x y z
N MET A 1 -37.32 -23.83 5.01
CA MET A 1 -36.21 -24.80 5.02
C MET A 1 -34.96 -24.00 4.69
N ALA A 2 -34.04 -23.89 5.64
CA ALA A 2 -32.81 -23.10 5.49
C ALA A 2 -31.67 -24.05 5.13
N GLU A 3 -31.16 -23.93 3.90
CA GLU A 3 -29.88 -24.53 3.52
C GLU A 3 -28.82 -23.42 3.58
N ALA A 4 -28.14 -23.32 4.71
CA ALA A 4 -26.97 -22.48 4.89
C ALA A 4 -25.76 -23.37 5.18
N ASN A 5 -25.33 -24.12 4.16
CA ASN A 5 -24.05 -24.83 4.14
C ASN A 5 -23.32 -24.45 2.84
N GLY A 6 -22.99 -23.17 2.69
CA GLY A 6 -22.03 -22.72 1.69
C GLY A 6 -20.63 -22.89 2.27
N ASN A 7 -19.85 -23.84 1.76
CA ASN A 7 -18.41 -23.85 2.02
C ASN A 7 -17.83 -22.48 1.63
N PRO A 8 -16.89 -21.91 2.41
CA PRO A 8 -16.28 -20.63 2.07
C PRO A 8 -15.60 -20.74 0.71
N SER A 9 -16.10 -19.99 -0.28
CA SER A 9 -15.56 -20.02 -1.63
C SER A 9 -14.14 -19.42 -1.63
N VAL A 10 -13.25 -20.03 -2.40
CA VAL A 10 -11.93 -19.46 -2.68
C VAL A 10 -12.08 -18.59 -3.92
N PRO A 11 -12.05 -17.25 -3.81
CA PRO A 11 -12.10 -16.38 -4.99
C PRO A 11 -10.80 -16.51 -5.79
N GLU A 12 -10.89 -16.43 -7.12
CA GLU A 12 -9.70 -16.43 -7.98
C GLU A 12 -8.90 -15.13 -7.88
N LEU A 13 -9.58 -14.01 -7.58
CA LEU A 13 -9.02 -12.68 -7.50
C LEU A 13 -9.28 -12.07 -6.12
N LEU A 14 -8.34 -11.27 -5.64
CA LEU A 14 -8.47 -10.45 -4.45
C LEU A 14 -8.49 -8.97 -4.83
N PHE A 15 -9.28 -8.20 -4.08
CA PHE A 15 -9.42 -6.75 -4.28
C PHE A 15 -8.72 -6.03 -3.12
N LEU A 16 -7.68 -5.27 -3.44
CA LEU A 16 -6.87 -4.53 -2.48
C LEU A 16 -7.34 -3.09 -2.41
N THR A 17 -7.77 -2.62 -1.25
CA THR A 17 -7.93 -1.17 -1.04
C THR A 17 -6.56 -0.57 -0.78
N THR A 18 -6.16 0.39 -1.63
CA THR A 18 -4.86 1.06 -1.54
C THR A 18 -5.03 2.50 -1.07
N LEU A 19 -4.00 3.02 -0.40
CA LEU A 19 -3.80 4.43 -0.11
C LEU A 19 -2.54 4.89 -0.82
N THR A 20 -2.68 5.83 -1.75
CA THR A 20 -1.55 6.58 -2.29
C THR A 20 -1.45 7.92 -1.57
N VAL A 21 -0.30 8.21 -1.00
CA VAL A 21 0.01 9.49 -0.38
C VAL A 21 0.99 10.24 -1.27
N LEU A 22 0.59 11.40 -1.76
CA LEU A 22 1.44 12.32 -2.50
C LEU A 22 1.86 13.45 -1.56
N SER A 23 3.17 13.66 -1.40
CA SER A 23 3.71 14.73 -0.56
C SER A 23 4.69 15.59 -1.36
N VAL A 24 4.45 16.90 -1.38
CA VAL A 24 5.38 17.87 -1.99
C VAL A 24 6.37 18.33 -0.93
N HIS A 25 7.65 18.00 -1.10
CA HIS A 25 8.69 18.49 -0.19
C HIS A 25 9.11 19.91 -0.60
N PRO A 26 9.13 20.89 0.33
CA PRO A 26 9.55 22.27 0.00
C PRO A 26 11.04 22.36 -0.35
N ASP A 27 11.88 21.50 0.26
CA ASP A 27 13.34 21.62 0.24
C ASP A 27 14.02 20.76 -0.85
N THR A 28 13.25 19.89 -1.50
CA THR A 28 13.69 19.09 -2.65
C THR A 28 12.65 19.24 -3.73
N SER A 29 13.02 19.50 -4.98
CA SER A 29 12.09 19.71 -6.11
C SER A 29 11.28 18.47 -6.53
N GLY A 30 11.01 17.54 -5.61
CA GLY A 30 10.38 16.24 -5.85
C GLY A 30 9.04 16.10 -5.12
N ILE A 31 8.11 15.42 -5.80
CA ILE A 31 6.89 14.87 -5.23
C ILE A 31 7.22 13.44 -4.82
N THR A 32 6.96 13.09 -3.56
CA THR A 32 7.03 11.70 -3.10
C THR A 32 5.65 11.07 -3.25
N ARG A 33 5.61 9.88 -3.84
CA ARG A 33 4.42 9.04 -4.00
C ARG A 33 4.63 7.72 -3.27
N GLU A 34 3.90 7.51 -2.18
CA GLU A 34 3.92 6.25 -1.44
C GLU A 34 2.60 5.51 -1.61
N VAL A 35 2.65 4.23 -2.01
CA VAL A 35 1.46 3.37 -2.06
C VAL A 35 1.50 2.37 -0.90
N HIS A 36 0.35 2.22 -0.25
CA HIS A 36 0.11 1.29 0.83
C HIS A 36 -1.16 0.49 0.59
N VAL A 37 -1.19 -0.76 1.04
CA VAL A 37 -2.43 -1.55 1.09
C VAL A 37 -3.07 -1.33 2.46
N LEU A 38 -4.34 -0.93 2.49
CA LEU A 38 -5.11 -0.74 3.72
C LEU A 38 -5.96 -1.96 4.08
N GLY A 39 -6.30 -2.80 3.11
CA GLY A 39 -7.13 -3.99 3.30
C GLY A 39 -7.23 -4.84 2.03
N THR A 40 -7.64 -6.09 2.22
CA THR A 40 -7.86 -7.08 1.16
C THR A 40 -9.25 -7.67 1.31
N HIS A 41 -9.95 -7.81 0.19
CA HIS A 41 -11.35 -8.21 0.15
C HIS A 41 -11.57 -9.32 -0.87
N ALA A 42 -12.49 -10.23 -0.57
CA ALA A 42 -12.88 -11.30 -1.48
C ALA A 42 -13.76 -10.81 -2.64
N THR A 43 -14.45 -9.67 -2.46
CA THR A 43 -15.37 -9.13 -3.47
C THR A 43 -15.11 -7.66 -3.75
N LEU A 44 -15.37 -7.24 -4.98
CA LEU A 44 -15.25 -5.85 -5.40
C LEU A 44 -16.22 -4.92 -4.65
N SER A 45 -17.41 -5.43 -4.28
CA SER A 45 -18.40 -4.66 -3.53
C SER A 45 -17.87 -4.28 -2.14
N ALA A 46 -17.28 -5.24 -1.42
CA ALA A 46 -16.67 -4.99 -0.13
C ALA A 46 -15.48 -4.05 -0.20
N ALA A 47 -14.61 -4.21 -1.21
CA ALA A 47 -13.50 -3.28 -1.44
C ALA A 47 -13.97 -1.84 -1.70
N LYS A 48 -15.07 -1.66 -2.45
CA LYS A 48 -15.68 -0.33 -2.67
C LYS A 48 -16.22 0.27 -1.39
N ALA A 49 -16.97 -0.50 -0.60
CA ALA A 49 -17.51 -0.03 0.68
C ALA A 49 -16.40 0.36 1.67
N PHE A 50 -15.35 -0.47 1.76
CA PHE A 50 -14.20 -0.18 2.59
C PHE A 50 -13.40 1.04 2.09
N ALA A 51 -13.15 1.15 0.77
CA ALA A 51 -12.45 2.29 0.19
C ALA A 51 -13.14 3.63 0.45
N CYS A 52 -14.49 3.68 0.46
CA CYS A 52 -15.21 4.92 0.75
C CYS A 52 -15.20 5.32 2.23
N SER A 53 -14.93 4.37 3.13
CA SER A 53 -14.83 4.63 4.58
C SER A 53 -13.38 4.65 5.08
N SER A 54 -12.39 4.36 4.25
CA SER A 54 -11.01 4.13 4.68
C SER A 54 -10.36 5.35 5.34
N LEU A 55 -10.56 6.57 4.80
CA LEU A 55 -10.05 7.78 5.44
C LEU A 55 -10.73 8.07 6.79
N LEU A 56 -12.02 7.75 6.92
CA LEU A 56 -12.75 7.82 8.21
C LEU A 56 -12.18 6.81 9.21
N ASN A 57 -11.89 5.59 8.75
CA ASN A 57 -11.29 4.53 9.56
C ASN A 57 -9.85 4.88 9.99
N LEU A 58 -9.17 5.77 9.25
CA LEU A 58 -7.90 6.37 9.65
C LEU A 58 -8.08 7.60 10.56
N GLY A 59 -9.31 7.96 10.95
CA GLY A 59 -9.60 9.08 11.85
C GLY A 59 -9.74 10.44 11.17
N TYR A 60 -9.62 10.52 9.84
CA TYR A 60 -9.88 11.76 9.11
C TYR A 60 -11.37 12.00 8.92
N GLN A 61 -11.78 13.26 8.88
CA GLN A 61 -13.11 13.71 8.48
C GLN A 61 -13.02 14.45 7.15
N PRO A 62 -14.07 14.47 6.31
CA PRO A 62 -14.08 15.26 5.09
C PRO A 62 -13.71 16.74 5.32
N SER A 63 -14.09 17.29 6.47
CA SER A 63 -13.77 18.67 6.89
C SER A 63 -12.29 18.92 7.18
N ASP A 64 -11.47 17.87 7.33
CA ASP A 64 -10.01 18.00 7.49
C ASP A 64 -9.31 18.38 6.17
N PHE A 65 -10.00 18.22 5.05
CA PHE A 65 -9.46 18.43 3.70
C PHE A 65 -9.97 19.72 3.07
N VAL A 66 -9.16 20.31 2.19
CA VAL A 66 -9.55 21.43 1.33
C VAL A 66 -10.51 20.94 0.25
N GLU A 67 -10.23 19.76 -0.29
CA GLU A 67 -11.05 19.09 -1.28
C GLU A 67 -11.24 17.64 -0.85
N TYR A 68 -12.48 17.16 -0.92
CA TYR A 68 -12.82 15.79 -0.64
C TYR A 68 -13.89 15.35 -1.63
N ALA A 69 -13.58 14.34 -2.44
CA ALA A 69 -14.46 13.82 -3.47
C ALA A 69 -14.51 12.30 -3.41
N THR A 70 -15.69 11.73 -3.66
CA THR A 70 -15.87 10.27 -3.74
C THR A 70 -16.47 9.90 -5.08
N ARG A 71 -16.05 8.77 -5.63
CA ARG A 71 -16.54 8.29 -6.93
C ARG A 71 -18.06 8.02 -6.94
N LEU A 72 -18.64 7.75 -5.77
CA LEU A 72 -20.09 7.56 -5.60
C LEU A 72 -20.88 8.87 -5.64
N ALA A 73 -20.32 9.96 -5.12
CA ALA A 73 -21.00 11.25 -5.03
C ALA A 73 -20.73 12.16 -6.25
N THR A 74 -19.68 11.86 -7.03
CA THR A 74 -19.29 12.67 -8.19
C THR A 74 -19.76 12.02 -9.50
N PRO A 75 -20.40 12.77 -10.42
CA PRO A 75 -20.74 12.28 -11.75
C PRO A 75 -19.51 11.75 -12.50
N ALA A 76 -19.66 10.65 -13.24
CA ALA A 76 -18.54 9.99 -13.91
C ALA A 76 -17.77 10.91 -14.87
N GLU A 77 -18.46 11.82 -15.56
CA GLU A 77 -17.88 12.80 -16.49
C GLU A 77 -16.99 13.84 -15.80
N SER A 78 -17.19 14.08 -14.50
CA SER A 78 -16.42 15.05 -13.71
C SER A 78 -15.29 14.38 -12.91
N TRP A 79 -15.15 13.06 -12.96
CA TRP A 79 -14.15 12.34 -12.18
C TRP A 79 -12.84 12.21 -12.96
N THR A 80 -11.80 12.91 -12.48
CA THR A 80 -10.50 13.01 -13.17
C THR A 80 -9.38 12.21 -12.50
N TYR A 81 -9.64 11.60 -11.33
CA TYR A 81 -8.59 10.95 -10.52
C TYR A 81 -8.25 9.52 -10.96
N GLY A 82 -8.91 9.00 -11.99
CA GLY A 82 -8.70 7.65 -12.54
C GLY A 82 -9.73 6.62 -12.08
N ASP A 83 -9.93 5.59 -12.90
CA ASP A 83 -11.04 4.62 -12.74
C ASP A 83 -10.92 3.72 -11.52
N LYS A 84 -9.69 3.50 -11.05
CA LYS A 84 -9.42 2.69 -9.85
C LYS A 84 -9.56 3.48 -8.56
N ILE A 85 -9.64 4.81 -8.62
CA ILE A 85 -9.73 5.67 -7.44
C ILE A 85 -11.19 5.81 -7.02
N MET A 86 -11.43 5.60 -5.73
CA MET A 86 -12.73 5.68 -5.09
C MET A 86 -12.89 6.96 -4.26
N VAL A 87 -11.79 7.46 -3.69
CA VAL A 87 -11.77 8.69 -2.87
C VAL A 87 -10.55 9.52 -3.23
N TYR A 88 -10.75 10.81 -3.42
CA TYR A 88 -9.71 11.83 -3.50
C TYR A 88 -9.85 12.78 -2.32
N ALA A 89 -8.74 13.11 -1.67
CA ALA A 89 -8.72 14.10 -0.62
C ALA A 89 -7.43 14.94 -0.66
N MET A 90 -7.57 16.27 -0.73
CA MET A 90 -6.46 17.22 -0.73
C MET A 90 -6.34 17.89 0.64
N GLY A 91 -5.22 17.67 1.33
CA GLY A 91 -4.90 18.32 2.60
C GLY A 91 -4.41 19.77 2.42
N ARG A 92 -4.43 20.54 3.52
CA ARG A 92 -4.04 21.97 3.55
C ARG A 92 -2.56 22.25 3.26
N GLY A 93 -1.71 21.23 3.21
CA GLY A 93 -0.26 21.34 3.06
C GLY A 93 0.33 20.64 1.84
N ARG A 94 -0.39 20.58 0.70
CA ARG A 94 0.05 19.82 -0.51
C ARG A 94 0.34 18.34 -0.23
N HIS A 95 -0.48 17.75 0.63
CA HIS A 95 -0.54 16.32 0.83
C HIS A 95 -1.84 15.83 0.20
N GLU A 96 -1.76 14.90 -0.72
CA GLU A 96 -2.95 14.32 -1.36
C GLU A 96 -3.08 12.85 -0.99
N PHE A 97 -4.31 12.44 -0.74
CA PHE A 97 -4.67 11.06 -0.48
C PHE A 97 -5.56 10.57 -1.62
N LEU A 98 -5.14 9.50 -2.26
CA LEU A 98 -5.94 8.77 -3.24
C LEU A 98 -6.22 7.38 -2.67
N VAL A 99 -7.48 7.07 -2.42
CA VAL A 99 -7.90 5.71 -2.06
C VAL A 99 -8.35 5.00 -3.31
N GLY A 100 -7.67 3.90 -3.64
CA GLY A 100 -7.96 3.11 -4.83
C GLY A 100 -8.30 1.65 -4.54
N ILE A 101 -8.67 0.94 -5.60
CA ILE A 101 -8.82 -0.52 -5.60
C ILE A 101 -7.90 -1.11 -6.65
N GLU A 102 -7.03 -2.01 -6.23
CA GLU A 102 -6.23 -2.86 -7.11
C GLU A 102 -6.75 -4.29 -7.09
N THR A 103 -6.47 -5.05 -8.14
CA THR A 103 -6.89 -6.45 -8.26
C THR A 103 -5.67 -7.32 -8.49
N ILE A 104 -5.53 -8.38 -7.71
CA ILE A 104 -4.44 -9.33 -7.81
C ILE A 104 -4.97 -10.77 -7.82
N PRO A 105 -4.22 -11.74 -8.37
CA PRO A 105 -4.56 -13.16 -8.22
C PRO A 105 -4.53 -13.61 -6.76
N ASN A 106 -5.41 -14.54 -6.38
CA ASN A 106 -5.40 -15.18 -5.06
C ASN A 106 -4.44 -16.39 -5.02
N THR A 107 -3.14 -16.13 -5.05
CA THR A 107 -2.11 -17.18 -5.10
C THR A 107 -2.07 -18.04 -3.84
N GLU A 108 -2.49 -17.49 -2.70
CA GLU A 108 -2.49 -18.14 -1.39
C GLU A 108 -3.76 -18.95 -1.10
N SER A 109 -4.71 -19.00 -2.06
CA SER A 109 -6.00 -19.65 -1.87
C SER A 109 -6.76 -19.18 -0.62
N LEU A 110 -6.68 -17.88 -0.32
CA LEU A 110 -7.37 -17.28 0.83
C LEU A 110 -8.88 -17.43 0.66
N HIS A 111 -9.56 -17.89 1.71
CA HIS A 111 -10.99 -18.12 1.68
C HIS A 111 -11.78 -16.84 1.94
N ALA A 112 -12.89 -16.68 1.22
CA ALA A 112 -13.90 -15.69 1.57
C ALA A 112 -14.59 -16.11 2.87
N GLY A 113 -14.54 -15.24 3.87
CA GLY A 113 -15.22 -15.40 5.14
C GLY A 113 -16.54 -14.63 5.20
N PRO A 114 -17.20 -14.63 6.37
CA PRO A 114 -18.41 -13.84 6.59
C PRO A 114 -18.14 -12.34 6.37
N ASN A 115 -19.15 -11.63 5.85
CA ASN A 115 -19.10 -10.18 5.58
C ASN A 115 -17.98 -9.78 4.61
N ASP A 116 -17.65 -10.63 3.64
CA ASP A 116 -16.63 -10.40 2.60
C ASP A 116 -15.20 -10.18 3.14
N MET A 117 -14.98 -10.48 4.42
CA MET A 117 -13.66 -10.47 5.05
C MET A 117 -12.93 -11.77 4.71
N LEU A 118 -11.63 -11.70 4.47
CA LEU A 118 -10.85 -12.92 4.28
C LEU A 118 -10.69 -13.70 5.58
N VAL A 119 -10.76 -15.02 5.48
CA VAL A 119 -10.40 -15.91 6.58
C VAL A 119 -8.88 -15.94 6.67
N MET A 120 -8.34 -15.37 7.76
CA MET A 120 -6.92 -15.43 8.02
C MET A 120 -6.51 -16.86 8.39
N PRO A 121 -5.44 -17.41 7.81
CA PRO A 121 -4.91 -18.70 8.23
C PRO A 121 -4.44 -18.64 9.69
N ALA A 122 -4.53 -19.78 10.38
CA ALA A 122 -4.29 -19.87 11.82
C ALA A 122 -2.92 -19.30 12.22
N GLY A 123 -2.93 -18.32 13.13
CA GLY A 123 -1.72 -17.67 13.65
C GLY A 123 -1.23 -16.44 12.86
N GLY A 124 -1.96 -16.00 11.83
CA GLY A 124 -1.66 -14.76 11.12
C GLY A 124 -2.51 -13.58 11.60
N ASP A 125 -1.85 -12.51 12.05
CA ASP A 125 -2.52 -11.26 12.46
C ASP A 125 -2.71 -10.27 11.30
N ASP A 126 -1.97 -10.44 10.20
CA ASP A 126 -2.04 -9.58 9.02
C ASP A 126 -1.56 -10.30 7.76
N LEU A 127 -1.94 -9.75 6.60
CA LEU A 127 -1.40 -10.14 5.30
C LEU A 127 -0.15 -9.32 4.98
N HIS A 128 0.75 -9.94 4.23
CA HIS A 128 2.04 -9.39 3.86
C HIS A 128 2.05 -9.10 2.36
N TYR A 129 2.30 -7.85 1.99
CA TYR A 129 2.26 -7.43 0.59
C TYR A 129 3.67 -7.14 0.10
N VAL A 130 4.02 -7.72 -1.06
CA VAL A 130 5.26 -7.41 -1.75
C VAL A 130 4.99 -6.26 -2.72
N LEU A 131 5.66 -5.13 -2.50
CA LEU A 131 5.55 -3.94 -3.34
C LEU A 131 6.91 -3.66 -3.98
N GLN A 132 6.90 -3.36 -5.29
CA GLN A 132 8.05 -2.85 -6.01
C GLN A 132 7.82 -1.39 -6.37
N ASP A 133 8.69 -0.52 -5.88
CA ASP A 133 8.76 0.88 -6.26
C ASP A 133 9.86 1.08 -7.31
N ARG A 134 9.57 1.81 -8.38
CA ARG A 134 10.55 2.27 -9.39
C ARG A 134 10.55 3.78 -9.41
N ALA A 135 11.73 4.37 -9.24
CA ALA A 135 11.94 5.81 -9.25
C ALA A 135 13.02 6.22 -10.26
N HIS A 136 12.69 7.12 -11.19
CA HIS A 136 13.64 7.70 -12.12
C HIS A 136 13.93 9.16 -11.75
N TYR A 137 14.97 9.40 -10.94
CA TYR A 137 15.31 10.73 -10.44
C TYR A 137 15.97 11.66 -11.47
N LYS A 138 16.40 11.13 -12.62
CA LYS A 138 17.12 11.88 -13.67
C LYS A 138 16.26 12.38 -14.84
N GLN A 139 14.94 12.15 -14.84
CA GLN A 139 14.05 12.62 -15.91
C GLN A 139 13.33 13.90 -15.48
N ASP A 140 13.94 15.02 -15.89
CA ASP A 140 13.36 16.35 -16.07
C ASP A 140 12.93 17.22 -14.87
N ARG A 141 12.98 18.53 -15.16
CA ARG A 141 12.61 19.70 -14.34
C ARG A 141 11.20 19.65 -13.67
N ASN A 142 10.42 18.59 -13.87
CA ASN A 142 9.03 18.45 -13.44
C ASN A 142 8.79 17.39 -12.34
N GLY A 143 9.83 16.72 -11.85
CA GLY A 143 9.75 15.82 -10.68
C GLY A 143 10.01 14.35 -11.02
N ALA A 144 10.52 13.60 -10.03
CA ALA A 144 10.87 12.19 -10.18
C ALA A 144 9.65 11.34 -10.56
N TYR A 145 9.74 10.58 -11.66
CA TYR A 145 8.73 9.58 -11.99
C TYR A 145 8.81 8.43 -10.98
N GLN A 146 7.73 8.20 -10.23
CA GLN A 146 7.60 7.12 -9.26
C GLN A 146 6.39 6.24 -9.58
N THR A 147 6.63 4.93 -9.68
CA THR A 147 5.58 3.93 -9.85
C THR A 147 5.71 2.85 -8.82
N THR A 148 4.57 2.36 -8.34
CA THR A 148 4.49 1.22 -7.42
C THR A 148 3.68 0.11 -8.04
N LYS A 149 4.19 -1.12 -7.97
CA LYS A 149 3.45 -2.34 -8.32
C LYS A 149 3.28 -3.19 -7.08
N ILE A 150 2.06 -3.70 -6.87
CA ILE A 150 1.80 -4.73 -5.86
C ILE A 150 1.96 -6.07 -6.56
N LEU A 151 2.95 -6.85 -6.15
CA LEU A 151 3.35 -8.08 -6.83
C LEU A 151 2.70 -9.32 -6.23
N GLY A 152 2.33 -9.28 -4.93
CA GLY A 152 1.69 -10.40 -4.28
C GLY A 152 1.15 -10.06 -2.89
N CYS A 153 0.32 -10.97 -2.39
CA CYS A 153 -0.28 -10.94 -1.06
C CYS A 153 -0.08 -12.32 -0.44
N TYR A 154 0.52 -12.36 0.75
CA TYR A 154 0.99 -13.58 1.38
C TYR A 154 0.47 -13.69 2.81
N ALA A 155 0.07 -14.89 3.19
CA ALA A 155 -0.34 -15.17 4.55
C ALA A 155 0.84 -15.11 5.53
N ARG A 156 1.98 -15.69 5.15
CA ARG A 156 3.17 -15.80 6.01
C ARG A 156 4.22 -14.78 5.59
N ARG A 157 4.81 -14.11 6.58
CA ARG A 157 5.92 -13.17 6.35
C ARG A 157 7.10 -13.81 5.62
N ALA A 158 7.43 -15.05 5.97
CA ALA A 158 8.55 -15.78 5.36
C ALA A 158 8.34 -15.97 3.85
N ASP A 159 7.11 -16.27 3.41
CA ASP A 159 6.80 -16.42 1.99
C ASP A 159 6.88 -15.08 1.26
N ALA A 160 6.40 -14.00 1.89
CA ALA A 160 6.52 -12.65 1.34
C ALA A 160 7.99 -12.22 1.19
N LEU A 161 8.85 -12.53 2.17
CA LEU A 161 10.28 -12.23 2.12
C LEU A 161 10.98 -13.02 1.00
N ALA A 162 10.71 -14.32 0.90
CA ALA A 162 11.25 -15.15 -0.17
C ALA A 162 10.81 -14.64 -1.55
N ALA A 163 9.52 -14.31 -1.70
CA ALA A 163 8.99 -13.73 -2.93
C ALA A 163 9.63 -12.36 -3.23
N ALA A 164 9.80 -11.49 -2.23
CA ALA A 164 10.43 -10.18 -2.40
C ALA A 164 11.88 -10.28 -2.90
N LYS A 165 12.66 -11.22 -2.37
CA LYS A 165 14.05 -11.48 -2.82
C LYS A 165 14.07 -11.97 -4.27
N ALA A 166 13.11 -12.79 -4.66
CA ALA A 166 13.02 -13.33 -6.02
C ALA A 166 12.61 -12.28 -7.09
N VAL A 167 12.05 -11.12 -6.72
CA VAL A 167 11.49 -10.14 -7.68
C VAL A 167 12.51 -9.64 -8.70
N LEU A 168 13.76 -9.40 -8.27
CA LEU A 168 14.83 -8.81 -9.09
C LEU A 168 16.04 -9.74 -9.25
N GLU A 169 15.96 -10.97 -8.76
CA GLU A 169 17.11 -11.87 -8.69
C GLU A 169 17.56 -12.33 -10.08
N GLU A 170 16.62 -12.54 -11.02
CA GLU A 170 16.95 -12.96 -12.39
C GLU A 170 17.76 -11.89 -13.14
N ASP A 171 17.49 -10.62 -12.87
CA ASP A 171 18.16 -9.47 -13.50
C ASP A 171 19.32 -8.92 -12.65
N ARG A 172 19.72 -9.63 -11.59
CA ARG A 172 20.68 -9.14 -10.58
C ARG A 172 21.98 -8.61 -11.16
N GLU A 173 22.52 -9.31 -12.15
CA GLU A 173 23.79 -8.97 -12.81
C GLU A 173 23.67 -7.74 -13.74
N GLU A 174 22.45 -7.32 -14.10
CA GLU A 174 22.22 -6.16 -14.97
C GLU A 174 22.23 -4.84 -14.19
N PHE A 175 22.06 -4.89 -12.87
CA PHE A 175 22.07 -3.70 -12.02
C PHE A 175 23.49 -3.19 -11.76
N ALA A 176 23.62 -1.86 -11.72
CA ALA A 176 24.86 -1.20 -11.31
C ALA A 176 25.12 -1.36 -9.81
N GLN A 177 24.05 -1.51 -9.03
CA GLN A 177 24.07 -1.76 -7.59
C GLN A 177 22.89 -2.65 -7.23
N TYR A 178 23.11 -3.65 -6.39
CA TYR A 178 22.09 -4.55 -5.89
C TYR A 178 22.41 -4.88 -4.42
N ASP A 179 21.56 -4.38 -3.52
CA ASP A 179 21.65 -4.61 -2.09
C ASP A 179 20.44 -5.41 -1.63
N GLU A 180 20.69 -6.58 -1.08
CA GLU A 180 19.68 -7.43 -0.45
C GLU A 180 19.86 -7.40 1.05
N ARG A 181 18.74 -7.31 1.78
CA ARG A 181 18.75 -7.37 3.23
C ARG A 181 18.90 -8.81 3.72
N ASP A 182 19.92 -9.04 4.55
CA ASP A 182 20.11 -10.32 5.22
C ASP A 182 19.00 -10.59 6.25
N ASP A 183 18.48 -11.82 6.25
CA ASP A 183 17.42 -12.26 7.17
C ASP A 183 17.89 -12.25 8.64
N GLY A 184 19.22 -12.31 8.86
CA GLY A 184 19.85 -12.21 10.18
C GLY A 184 20.06 -10.79 10.69
N ASP A 185 19.93 -9.76 9.82
CA ASP A 185 20.21 -8.36 10.16
C ASP A 185 18.95 -7.48 10.12
N LEU A 186 17.83 -8.04 10.57
CA LEU A 186 16.57 -7.31 10.72
C LEU A 186 16.66 -6.18 11.77
N ASN A 187 17.70 -6.19 12.61
CA ASN A 187 17.98 -5.19 13.64
C ASN A 187 19.16 -4.26 13.32
N GLY A 188 19.89 -4.48 12.23
CA GLY A 188 20.99 -3.63 11.80
C GLY A 188 20.52 -2.36 11.09
N GLU A 189 21.48 -1.46 10.87
CA GLU A 189 21.26 -0.21 10.13
C GLU A 189 21.04 -0.52 8.64
N TRP A 190 19.78 -0.53 8.21
CA TRP A 190 19.39 -0.69 6.82
C TRP A 190 19.00 0.66 6.20
N PRO A 191 19.80 1.22 5.28
CA PRO A 191 19.67 2.62 4.87
C PRO A 191 18.43 2.90 4.00
N PHE A 192 17.81 1.86 3.44
CA PHE A 192 16.67 1.98 2.52
C PHE A 192 15.31 1.93 3.22
N GLY A 193 15.30 1.72 4.54
CA GLY A 193 14.09 1.72 5.37
C GLY A 193 13.65 0.32 5.79
N LYS A 194 13.11 0.21 7.00
CA LYS A 194 12.86 -1.08 7.70
C LYS A 194 12.04 -2.12 6.93
N GLU A 195 11.22 -1.70 5.97
CA GLU A 195 10.31 -2.56 5.19
C GLU A 195 10.96 -3.04 3.88
N VAL A 196 12.07 -2.43 3.48
CA VAL A 196 12.79 -2.76 2.25
C VAL A 196 13.59 -4.04 2.43
N VAL A 197 13.43 -4.94 1.46
CA VAL A 197 14.14 -6.21 1.37
C VAL A 197 15.23 -6.15 0.31
N VAL A 198 14.95 -5.51 -0.83
CA VAL A 198 15.91 -5.34 -1.93
C VAL A 198 15.93 -3.88 -2.36
N HIS A 199 17.12 -3.33 -2.55
CA HIS A 199 17.35 -2.07 -3.26
C HIS A 199 18.27 -2.35 -4.44
N ALA A 200 17.93 -1.82 -5.61
CA ALA A 200 18.75 -1.95 -6.80
C ALA A 200 18.77 -0.67 -7.61
N VAL A 201 19.87 -0.42 -8.31
CA VAL A 201 20.04 0.73 -9.20
C VAL A 201 20.42 0.23 -10.59
N ALA A 202 19.60 0.51 -11.60
CA ALA A 202 19.91 0.17 -12.97
C ALA A 202 21.05 1.05 -13.52
N GLN A 203 21.70 0.60 -14.59
CA GLN A 203 22.77 1.35 -15.28
C GLN A 203 22.31 2.75 -15.74
N THR A 204 21.01 2.93 -15.98
CA THR A 204 20.37 4.20 -16.34
C THR A 204 20.24 5.18 -15.17
N GLY A 205 20.47 4.72 -13.93
CA GLY A 205 20.25 5.47 -12.70
C GLY A 205 18.84 5.35 -12.12
N GLU A 206 18.00 4.48 -12.69
CA GLU A 206 16.69 4.14 -12.12
C GLU A 206 16.86 3.33 -10.84
N ASN A 207 16.14 3.73 -9.80
CA ASN A 207 16.13 3.04 -8.52
C ASN A 207 14.93 2.10 -8.46
N TYR A 208 15.16 0.91 -7.94
CA TYR A 208 14.16 -0.11 -7.68
C TYR A 208 14.23 -0.47 -6.20
N THR A 209 13.08 -0.51 -5.54
CA THR A 209 12.98 -0.92 -4.15
C THR A 209 11.90 -1.97 -4.03
N VAL A 210 12.21 -3.11 -3.43
CA VAL A 210 11.23 -4.15 -3.11
C VAL A 210 11.02 -4.20 -1.61
N ALA A 211 9.79 -4.04 -1.16
CA ALA A 211 9.43 -3.96 0.24
C ALA A 211 8.32 -4.94 0.62
N VAL A 212 8.36 -5.44 1.86
CA VAL A 212 7.28 -6.23 2.46
C VAL A 212 6.56 -5.35 3.48
N LYS A 213 5.31 -5.03 3.19
CA LYS A 213 4.46 -4.13 4.00
C LYS A 213 3.22 -4.86 4.51
N THR A 214 2.62 -4.33 5.57
CA THR A 214 1.37 -4.86 6.16
C THR A 214 0.28 -3.79 6.21
N GLY A 215 -0.98 -4.22 6.24
CA GLY A 215 -2.11 -3.29 6.32
C GLY A 215 -2.17 -2.57 7.65
N THR A 216 -1.80 -3.24 8.74
CA THR A 216 -1.76 -2.70 10.09
C THR A 216 -0.70 -1.62 10.23
N GLU A 217 0.51 -1.84 9.70
CA GLU A 217 1.54 -0.80 9.71
C GLU A 217 1.14 0.40 8.87
N ALA A 218 0.51 0.19 7.71
CA ALA A 218 0.00 1.27 6.88
C ALA A 218 -1.06 2.11 7.62
N ARG A 219 -2.04 1.45 8.27
CA ARG A 219 -3.08 2.13 9.05
C ARG A 219 -2.51 2.86 10.26
N LYS A 220 -1.49 2.31 10.91
CA LYS A 220 -0.79 2.97 12.02
C LYS A 220 0.02 4.19 11.55
N LYS A 221 0.74 4.07 10.44
CA LYS A 221 1.56 5.16 9.88
C LYS A 221 0.72 6.34 9.43
N HIS A 222 -0.44 6.05 8.81
CA HIS A 222 -1.30 7.06 8.18
C HIS A 222 -2.59 7.33 8.95
N GLY A 223 -2.73 6.78 10.15
CA GLY A 223 -3.81 7.18 11.04
C GLY A 223 -3.62 8.63 11.49
N LYS A 224 -4.69 9.40 11.52
CA LYS A 224 -4.70 10.73 12.13
C LYS A 224 -4.29 10.57 13.58
N MET A 225 -3.08 11.03 13.90
CA MET A 225 -2.61 11.13 15.28
C MET A 225 -3.60 12.02 16.03
N GLU A 226 -4.31 11.47 17.02
CA GLU A 226 -5.06 12.32 17.93
C GLU A 226 -4.05 13.20 18.67
N LEU A 227 -4.16 14.53 18.47
CA LEU A 227 -3.48 15.49 19.32
C LEU A 227 -4.09 15.38 20.73
N GLY A 228 -3.54 14.47 21.53
CA GLY A 228 -4.08 14.11 22.83
C GLY A 228 -3.13 13.24 23.62
N THR A 229 -1.99 13.81 24.01
CA THR A 229 -1.30 13.72 25.32
C THR A 229 0.19 14.00 25.11
N GLN A 230 0.54 15.29 25.02
CA GLN A 230 1.83 15.71 25.55
C GLN A 230 1.68 15.70 27.08
N ASN A 231 2.08 14.62 27.73
CA ASN A 231 2.43 14.70 29.14
C ASN A 231 3.93 14.98 29.22
N THR A 232 4.21 16.24 29.57
CA THR A 232 5.31 16.68 30.41
C THR A 232 5.83 15.58 31.33
N GLU A 233 7.07 15.16 31.12
CA GLU A 233 8.03 14.95 32.21
C GLU A 233 9.37 15.55 31.76
N ARG A 234 9.52 16.84 32.11
CA ARG A 234 10.81 17.33 32.57
C ARG A 234 10.93 16.86 34.00
N GLU A 235 11.93 16.05 34.29
CA GLU A 235 12.80 16.20 35.47
C GLU A 235 14.24 15.90 35.06
#